data_AF-A0A914MF52-F1
#
_entry.id   AF-A0A914MF52-F1
#
_cell.length_a   1.000
_cell.length_b   1.000
_cell.length_c   1.000
_cell.angle_alpha   90.00
_cell.angle_beta   90.00
_cell.angle_gamma   90.00
#
_symmetry.space_group_name_H-M   'P 1'
#
loop_
_entity.id
_entity.type
_entity.pdbx_description
1 polymer ?
#
loop_
_entity_poly.entity_id
_entity_poly.type
_entity_poly.pdbx_seq_one_letter_code
_entity_poly.pdbx_strand_id
1 'polypeptide(L)'
;MQHVSSGNKRNHQANFIAARVTCPKCIEEEDEQCKVCGTNRLVTFSERPFSKTRVDLQKVTEDPIVSFVKWIIELTNEYDTIAFSHFGGRFDMVIVFRELFLLGFTPEMLKRGNKMYEMKVKVGKKSMLIFRDSFNLMPMSLASLVPAFALEVEDKPFFPHLINQPKNYGKEVFPVPSDYFADGMMPEKRKEFDQWYSEHKQQPFFLDEELASYCTNDVEILLAALIAFRREFLDVTKRGPCQRAASNKAHNGIDVLRESMTIASACMNHFKTNHLKENHLALVPEKGYDNVDNQSRLALKFM
;
A
#
# COMPACT_ATOMS: atom_id res chain seq x y z
N MET A 1 -14.31 -4.95 -3.16
CA MET A 1 -14.45 -6.07 -4.11
C MET A 1 -15.75 -6.81 -3.85
N GLN A 2 -16.49 -7.13 -4.90
CA GLN A 2 -17.71 -7.93 -4.86
C GLN A 2 -17.44 -9.39 -5.22
N HIS A 3 -18.30 -10.28 -4.74
CA HIS A 3 -18.26 -11.70 -5.07
C HIS A 3 -19.14 -11.99 -6.29
N VAL A 4 -18.54 -12.48 -7.37
CA VAL A 4 -19.28 -12.94 -8.56
C VAL A 4 -19.10 -14.46 -8.69
N SER A 5 -20.21 -15.20 -8.65
CA SER A 5 -20.21 -16.65 -8.86
C SER A 5 -20.28 -16.96 -10.35
N SER A 6 -19.24 -17.62 -10.87
CA SER A 6 -19.24 -18.24 -12.21
C SER A 6 -18.88 -19.73 -12.06
N GLY A 7 -19.90 -20.59 -12.00
CA GLY A 7 -19.72 -22.02 -11.68
C GLY A 7 -19.18 -22.24 -10.26
N ASN A 8 -18.27 -23.22 -10.09
CA ASN A 8 -17.64 -23.57 -8.80
C ASN A 8 -16.51 -22.62 -8.34
N LYS A 9 -16.23 -21.53 -9.07
CA LYS A 9 -15.16 -20.57 -8.71
C LYS A 9 -15.76 -19.26 -8.21
N ARG A 10 -15.30 -18.81 -7.05
CA ARG A 10 -15.55 -17.47 -6.51
C ARG A 10 -14.52 -16.52 -7.07
N ASN A 11 -14.92 -15.64 -7.98
CA ASN A 11 -14.04 -14.58 -8.48
C ASN A 11 -14.32 -13.28 -7.72
N HIS A 12 -13.25 -12.62 -7.31
CA HIS A 12 -13.33 -11.27 -6.76
C HIS A 12 -13.24 -10.28 -7.92
N GLN A 13 -14.22 -9.39 -8.03
CA GLN A 13 -14.21 -8.28 -8.97
C GLN A 13 -14.20 -6.98 -8.17
N ALA A 14 -13.33 -6.03 -8.52
CA ALA A 14 -13.38 -4.74 -7.86
C ALA A 14 -14.50 -3.90 -8.47
N ASN A 15 -15.40 -3.44 -7.62
CA ASN A 15 -16.55 -2.62 -7.97
C ASN A 15 -16.40 -1.16 -7.53
N PHE A 16 -15.42 -0.90 -6.67
CA PHE A 16 -15.08 0.42 -6.16
C PHE A 16 -13.57 0.48 -5.89
N ILE A 17 -12.93 1.57 -6.30
CA ILE A 17 -11.53 1.89 -6.04
C ILE A 17 -11.45 3.37 -5.67
N ALA A 18 -10.80 3.68 -4.56
CA ALA A 18 -10.38 5.04 -4.23
C ALA A 18 -8.86 5.15 -4.37
N ALA A 19 -8.39 6.31 -4.82
CA ALA A 19 -6.98 6.62 -4.89
C ALA A 19 -6.76 8.06 -4.43
N ARG A 20 -5.78 8.26 -3.54
CA ARG A 20 -5.33 9.60 -3.12
C ARG A 20 -3.92 9.87 -3.62
N VAL A 21 -3.70 11.06 -4.17
CA VAL A 21 -2.43 11.50 -4.76
C VAL A 21 -1.84 12.65 -3.94
N THR A 22 -0.54 12.56 -3.66
CA THR A 22 0.26 13.67 -3.14
C THR A 22 1.70 13.57 -3.64
N CYS A 23 2.44 14.67 -3.54
CA CYS A 23 3.86 14.74 -3.86
C CYS A 23 4.65 15.18 -2.63
N PRO A 24 5.99 15.00 -2.60
CA PRO A 24 6.80 15.38 -1.44
C PRO A 24 6.66 16.85 -1.02
N LYS A 25 6.36 17.76 -1.94
CA LYS A 25 6.10 19.18 -1.62
C LYS A 25 4.75 19.35 -0.91
N CYS A 26 3.69 18.76 -1.47
CA CYS A 26 2.34 18.85 -0.92
C CYS A 26 2.13 18.09 0.39
N ILE A 27 3.06 17.20 0.76
CA ILE A 27 3.09 16.59 2.10
C ILE A 27 3.49 17.61 3.18
N GLU A 28 4.34 18.58 2.85
CA GLU A 28 4.80 19.60 3.80
C GLU A 28 3.86 20.82 3.79
N GLU A 29 3.49 21.29 2.59
CA GLU A 29 2.61 22.45 2.42
C GLU A 29 1.66 22.20 1.25
N GLU A 30 0.36 22.20 1.54
CA GLU A 30 -0.67 21.95 0.55
C GLU A 30 -0.76 23.10 -0.47
N ASP A 31 -0.45 22.80 -1.73
CA ASP A 31 -0.50 23.75 -2.84
C ASP A 31 -1.56 23.29 -3.86
N GLU A 32 -2.73 23.94 -3.89
CA GLU A 32 -3.83 23.61 -4.81
C GLU A 32 -3.45 23.72 -6.30
N GLN A 33 -2.41 24.50 -6.63
CA GLN A 33 -1.92 24.69 -8.00
C GLN A 33 -0.72 23.81 -8.35
N CYS A 34 -0.44 22.79 -7.52
CA CYS A 34 0.69 21.90 -7.73
C CYS A 34 0.58 21.16 -9.06
N LYS A 35 1.55 21.40 -9.95
CA LYS A 35 1.63 20.72 -11.27
C LYS A 35 1.83 19.21 -11.19
N VAL A 36 2.36 18.69 -10.08
CA VAL A 36 2.62 17.25 -9.89
C VAL A 36 1.36 16.54 -9.41
N CYS A 37 0.71 17.05 -8.36
CA CYS A 37 -0.51 16.45 -7.82
C CYS A 37 -1.74 16.74 -8.69
N GLY A 38 -1.74 17.88 -9.39
CA GLY A 38 -2.91 18.41 -10.07
C GLY A 38 -4.04 18.79 -9.10
N THR A 39 -5.21 19.03 -9.68
CA THR A 39 -6.43 19.39 -8.95
C THR A 39 -7.20 18.18 -8.42
N ASN A 40 -7.03 17.01 -9.03
CA ASN A 40 -7.80 15.81 -8.72
C ASN A 40 -6.96 14.87 -7.85
N ARG A 41 -6.99 15.08 -6.53
CA ARG A 41 -6.15 14.34 -5.58
C ARG A 41 -6.86 13.12 -5.02
N LEU A 42 -8.16 13.22 -4.75
CA LEU A 42 -9.01 12.11 -4.37
C LEU A 42 -9.88 11.70 -5.56
N VAL A 43 -9.49 10.60 -6.20
CA VAL A 43 -10.14 10.06 -7.41
C VAL A 43 -10.78 8.72 -7.09
N THR A 44 -12.01 8.52 -7.56
CA THR A 44 -12.74 7.25 -7.38
C THR A 44 -13.13 6.65 -8.71
N PHE A 45 -13.18 5.32 -8.74
CA PHE A 45 -13.58 4.51 -9.88
C PHE A 45 -14.64 3.53 -9.39
N SER A 46 -15.86 3.61 -9.90
CA SER A 46 -16.98 2.85 -9.33
C SER A 46 -18.01 2.46 -10.39
N GLU A 47 -18.68 1.32 -10.15
CA GLU A 47 -19.80 0.86 -10.99
C GLU A 47 -21.04 1.75 -10.88
N ARG A 48 -21.16 2.49 -9.77
CA ARG A 48 -22.31 3.35 -9.48
C ARG A 48 -21.85 4.74 -9.00
N PRO A 49 -22.62 5.80 -9.33
CA PRO A 49 -22.40 7.12 -8.77
C PRO A 49 -22.82 7.15 -7.29
N PHE A 50 -22.24 8.10 -6.56
CA PHE A 50 -22.58 8.46 -5.19
C PHE A 50 -22.56 9.99 -5.06
N SER A 51 -23.20 10.52 -4.02
CA SER A 51 -23.46 11.95 -3.87
C SER A 51 -23.07 12.55 -2.52
N LYS A 52 -22.97 11.73 -1.47
CA LYS A 52 -22.72 12.21 -0.10
C LYS A 52 -21.24 12.38 0.20
N THR A 53 -20.40 11.51 -0.34
CA THR A 53 -18.94 11.59 -0.15
C THR A 53 -18.33 12.60 -1.11
N ARG A 54 -17.60 13.59 -0.58
CA ARG A 54 -16.88 14.56 -1.40
C ARG A 54 -15.60 13.95 -1.95
N VAL A 55 -15.45 13.99 -3.27
CA VAL A 55 -14.23 13.58 -3.99
C VAL A 55 -13.92 14.61 -5.07
N ASP A 56 -12.67 14.70 -5.52
CA ASP A 56 -12.29 15.67 -6.55
C ASP A 56 -12.71 15.20 -7.93
N LEU A 57 -12.68 13.88 -8.17
CA LEU A 57 -13.13 13.28 -9.42
C LEU A 57 -13.77 11.91 -9.18
N GLN A 58 -15.00 11.76 -9.65
CA GLN A 58 -15.71 10.48 -9.70
C GLN A 58 -15.73 9.96 -11.15
N LYS A 59 -15.15 8.77 -11.38
CA LYS A 59 -15.19 8.06 -12.66
C LYS A 59 -16.13 6.87 -12.56
N VAL A 60 -17.38 7.06 -12.99
CA VAL A 60 -18.36 5.98 -13.08
C VAL A 60 -18.06 5.11 -14.31
N THR A 61 -17.90 3.81 -14.11
CA THR A 61 -17.44 2.88 -15.15
C THR A 61 -17.88 1.45 -14.86
N GLU A 62 -18.12 0.64 -15.89
CA GLU A 62 -18.43 -0.78 -15.75
C GLU A 62 -17.23 -1.63 -15.29
N ASP A 63 -16.00 -1.14 -15.52
CA ASP A 63 -14.77 -1.80 -15.07
C ASP A 63 -13.87 -0.82 -14.32
N PRO A 64 -14.00 -0.75 -12.98
CA PRO A 64 -13.20 0.12 -12.14
C PRO A 64 -11.70 -0.14 -12.26
N ILE A 65 -11.25 -1.40 -12.37
CA ILE A 65 -9.82 -1.70 -12.43
C ILE A 65 -9.23 -1.22 -13.75
N VAL A 66 -9.89 -1.51 -14.87
CA VAL A 66 -9.41 -1.04 -16.19
C VAL A 66 -9.30 0.48 -16.21
N SER A 67 -10.28 1.18 -15.67
CA SER A 67 -10.27 2.65 -15.61
C SER A 67 -9.20 3.19 -14.66
N PHE A 68 -8.99 2.55 -13.51
CA PHE A 68 -7.92 2.88 -12.57
C PHE A 68 -6.54 2.69 -13.18
N VAL A 69 -6.29 1.54 -13.83
CA VAL A 69 -4.98 1.23 -14.42
C VAL A 69 -4.64 2.18 -15.55
N LYS A 70 -5.60 2.52 -16.42
CA LYS A 70 -5.40 3.56 -17.45
C LYS A 70 -5.05 4.91 -16.82
N TRP A 71 -5.80 5.33 -15.81
CA TRP A 71 -5.57 6.60 -15.13
C TRP A 71 -4.20 6.67 -14.44
N ILE A 72 -3.77 5.63 -13.73
CA ILE A 72 -2.48 5.68 -13.03
C ILE A 72 -1.30 5.64 -14.00
N ILE A 73 -1.45 4.98 -15.16
CA ILE A 73 -0.45 5.05 -16.24
C ILE A 73 -0.38 6.49 -16.78
N GLU A 74 -1.51 7.12 -17.07
CA GLU A 74 -1.57 8.51 -17.53
C GLU A 74 -0.95 9.48 -16.51
N LEU A 75 -1.26 9.29 -15.22
CA LEU A 75 -0.68 10.05 -14.11
C LEU A 75 0.86 9.92 -14.06
N THR A 76 1.39 8.73 -14.41
CA THR A 76 2.82 8.43 -14.36
C THR A 76 3.58 8.88 -15.62
N ASN A 77 2.95 9.54 -16.59
CA ASN A 77 3.62 9.91 -17.84
C ASN A 77 4.82 10.85 -17.63
N GLU A 78 4.74 11.79 -16.69
CA GLU A 78 5.78 12.81 -16.50
C GLU A 78 6.68 12.57 -15.28
N TYR A 79 6.15 11.95 -14.23
CA TYR A 79 6.80 11.79 -12.95
C TYR A 79 6.77 10.34 -12.49
N ASP A 80 7.84 9.90 -11.80
CA ASP A 80 7.83 8.61 -11.11
C ASP A 80 6.71 8.59 -10.05
N THR A 81 5.92 7.52 -10.08
CA THR A 81 4.76 7.36 -9.19
C THR A 81 4.95 6.11 -8.35
N ILE A 82 4.79 6.25 -7.03
CA ILE A 82 4.81 5.11 -6.10
C ILE A 82 3.39 4.93 -5.55
N ALA A 83 2.74 3.85 -5.97
CA ALA A 83 1.39 3.49 -5.54
C ALA A 83 1.46 2.53 -4.35
N PHE A 84 0.89 2.94 -3.22
CA PHE A 84 0.79 2.11 -2.03
C PHE A 84 -0.60 1.51 -1.88
N SER A 85 -0.63 0.23 -1.51
CA SER A 85 -1.83 -0.46 -1.02
C SER A 85 -1.48 -1.14 0.30
N HIS A 86 -2.43 -1.23 1.23
CA HIS A 86 -2.18 -1.83 2.53
C HIS A 86 -2.54 -3.31 2.52
N PHE A 87 -1.52 -4.18 2.65
CA PHE A 87 -1.62 -5.63 2.46
C PHE A 87 -1.92 -6.07 1.02
N GLY A 88 -1.81 -5.15 0.06
CA GLY A 88 -2.19 -5.41 -1.34
C GLY A 88 -1.24 -6.33 -2.10
N GLY A 89 -0.07 -6.65 -1.56
CA GLY A 89 0.88 -7.61 -2.14
C GLY A 89 0.31 -9.03 -2.30
N ARG A 90 -0.79 -9.35 -1.62
CA ARG A 90 -1.53 -10.62 -1.78
C ARG A 90 -2.91 -10.48 -2.43
N PHE A 91 -3.38 -9.24 -2.61
CA PHE A 91 -4.73 -8.92 -3.06
C PHE A 91 -4.68 -7.92 -4.23
N ASP A 92 -4.65 -6.63 -3.93
CA ASP A 92 -4.80 -5.54 -4.90
C ASP A 92 -3.79 -5.61 -6.04
N MET A 93 -2.52 -5.85 -5.71
CA MET A 93 -1.43 -5.92 -6.70
C MET A 93 -1.62 -7.08 -7.68
N VAL A 94 -2.29 -8.18 -7.28
CA VAL A 94 -2.59 -9.32 -8.16
C VAL A 94 -3.57 -8.93 -9.25
N ILE A 95 -4.59 -8.16 -8.88
CA ILE A 95 -5.65 -7.72 -9.80
C ILE A 95 -5.11 -6.65 -10.74
N VAL A 96 -4.33 -5.69 -10.21
CA VAL A 96 -3.66 -4.66 -11.01
C VAL A 96 -2.65 -5.28 -11.99
N PHE A 97 -1.87 -6.28 -11.54
CA PHE A 97 -0.93 -7.00 -12.41
C PHE A 97 -1.62 -7.63 -13.63
N ARG A 98 -2.80 -8.25 -13.43
CA ARG A 98 -3.57 -8.83 -14.53
C ARG A 98 -3.91 -7.79 -15.59
N GLU A 99 -4.44 -6.64 -15.19
CA GLU A 99 -4.82 -5.60 -16.16
C GLU A 99 -3.62 -4.94 -16.83
N LEU A 100 -2.52 -4.72 -16.10
CA LEU A 100 -1.27 -4.25 -16.71
C LEU A 100 -0.77 -5.22 -17.79
N PHE A 101 -0.83 -6.53 -17.51
CA PHE A 101 -0.44 -7.57 -18.46
C PHE A 101 -1.34 -7.58 -19.70
N LEU A 102 -2.66 -7.43 -19.53
CA LEU A 102 -3.61 -7.34 -20.65
C LEU A 102 -3.41 -6.09 -21.51
N LEU A 103 -2.93 -4.99 -20.92
CA LEU A 103 -2.53 -3.78 -21.65
C LEU A 103 -1.14 -3.90 -22.32
N GLY A 104 -0.47 -5.04 -22.21
CA GLY A 104 0.82 -5.31 -22.85
C GLY A 104 2.05 -4.91 -22.03
N PHE A 105 1.88 -4.52 -20.77
CA PHE A 105 3.01 -4.25 -19.88
C PHE A 105 3.57 -5.56 -19.30
N THR A 106 4.88 -5.62 -19.13
CA THR A 106 5.58 -6.72 -18.44
C THR A 106 6.32 -6.18 -17.22
N PRO A 107 5.66 -6.07 -16.06
CA PRO A 107 6.26 -5.49 -14.86
C PRO A 107 7.43 -6.32 -14.33
N GLU A 108 8.48 -5.65 -13.84
CA GLU A 108 9.49 -6.29 -13.00
C GLU A 108 8.87 -6.52 -11.61
N MET A 109 8.89 -7.76 -11.13
CA MET A 109 8.22 -8.15 -9.88
C MET A 109 9.22 -8.72 -8.88
N LEU A 110 9.25 -8.12 -7.68
CA LEU A 110 9.89 -8.72 -6.52
C LEU A 110 8.84 -9.41 -5.66
N LYS A 111 8.98 -10.72 -5.46
CA LYS A 111 8.02 -11.55 -4.72
C LYS A 111 8.70 -12.51 -3.76
N ARG A 112 8.00 -12.88 -2.70
CA ARG A 112 8.34 -14.01 -1.82
C ARG A 112 7.15 -14.96 -1.80
N GLY A 113 7.29 -16.10 -2.47
CA GLY A 113 6.17 -17.00 -2.74
C GLY A 113 5.07 -16.25 -3.50
N ASN A 114 3.83 -16.29 -2.98
CA ASN A 114 2.67 -15.63 -3.57
C ASN A 114 2.50 -14.16 -3.15
N LYS A 115 3.34 -13.64 -2.23
CA LYS A 115 3.29 -12.24 -1.83
C LYS A 115 4.20 -11.40 -2.73
N MET A 116 3.64 -10.41 -3.42
CA MET A 116 4.38 -9.37 -4.11
C MET A 116 4.82 -8.28 -3.11
N TYR A 117 6.09 -7.90 -3.19
CA TYR A 117 6.66 -6.82 -2.38
C TYR A 117 6.71 -5.53 -3.19
N GLU A 118 7.06 -5.65 -4.47
CA GLU A 118 7.16 -4.53 -5.39
C GLU A 118 6.85 -4.99 -6.82
N MET A 119 6.17 -4.12 -7.57
CA MET A 119 5.95 -4.29 -9.01
C MET A 119 6.30 -2.97 -9.72
N LYS A 120 7.29 -3.01 -10.62
CA LYS A 120 7.77 -1.84 -11.37
C LYS A 120 7.38 -1.91 -12.83
N VAL A 121 6.84 -0.82 -13.35
CA VAL A 121 6.42 -0.68 -14.75
C VAL A 121 7.04 0.59 -15.31
N LYS A 122 7.83 0.45 -16.38
CA LYS A 122 8.33 1.61 -17.10
C LYS A 122 7.19 2.23 -17.91
N VAL A 123 6.88 3.49 -17.62
CA VAL A 123 5.85 4.27 -18.30
C VAL A 123 6.54 5.36 -19.13
N GLY A 124 6.24 5.41 -20.43
CA GLY A 124 6.88 6.36 -21.35
C GLY A 124 8.40 6.19 -21.46
N LYS A 125 9.12 7.28 -21.78
CA LYS A 125 10.57 7.23 -22.03
C LYS A 125 11.41 7.19 -20.76
N LYS A 126 10.97 7.82 -19.66
CA LYS A 126 11.80 8.05 -18.47
C LYS A 126 11.12 7.77 -17.12
N SER A 127 9.81 7.52 -17.10
CA SER A 127 9.02 7.49 -15.87
C SER A 127 8.80 6.06 -15.40
N MET A 128 8.70 5.87 -14.08
CA MET A 128 8.49 4.56 -13.47
C MET A 128 7.23 4.59 -12.59
N LEU A 129 6.34 3.63 -12.82
CA LEU A 129 5.24 3.31 -11.93
C LEU A 129 5.66 2.16 -11.02
N ILE A 130 5.62 2.37 -9.71
CA ILE A 130 6.07 1.40 -8.71
C ILE A 130 4.91 1.11 -7.76
N PHE A 131 4.41 -0.12 -7.74
CA PHE A 131 3.45 -0.56 -6.73
C PHE A 131 4.18 -1.18 -5.54
N ARG A 132 3.80 -0.79 -4.32
CA ARG A 132 4.34 -1.32 -3.06
C ARG A 132 3.23 -1.66 -2.07
N ASP A 133 3.52 -2.65 -1.23
CA ASP A 133 2.66 -3.03 -0.10
C ASP A 133 3.13 -2.29 1.17
N SER A 134 2.32 -1.35 1.65
CA SER A 134 2.65 -0.54 2.85
C SER A 134 2.70 -1.38 4.13
N PHE A 135 2.06 -2.57 4.17
CA PHE A 135 2.12 -3.48 5.30
C PHE A 135 3.56 -3.96 5.57
N ASN A 136 4.42 -3.98 4.55
CA ASN A 136 5.83 -4.33 4.73
C ASN A 136 6.63 -3.25 5.46
N LEU A 137 6.15 -2.00 5.46
CA LEU A 137 6.71 -0.88 6.21
C LEU A 137 6.07 -0.77 7.60
N MET A 138 4.75 -0.94 7.66
CA MET A 138 3.95 -0.79 8.88
C MET A 138 3.12 -2.08 9.10
N PRO A 139 3.68 -3.12 9.75
CA PRO A 139 3.10 -4.46 9.81
C PRO A 139 2.01 -4.60 10.89
N MET A 140 0.97 -3.76 10.79
CA MET A 140 -0.22 -3.78 11.63
C MET A 140 -1.46 -3.49 10.77
N SER A 141 -2.66 -3.65 11.33
CA SER A 141 -3.89 -3.37 10.58
C SER A 141 -4.04 -1.87 10.31
N LEU A 142 -4.74 -1.51 9.22
CA LEU A 142 -5.01 -0.11 8.88
C LEU A 142 -5.69 0.64 10.05
N ALA A 143 -6.65 0.01 10.72
CA ALA A 143 -7.32 0.59 11.89
C ALA A 143 -6.37 0.80 13.08
N SER A 144 -5.37 -0.07 13.25
CA SER A 144 -4.36 0.06 14.30
C SER A 144 -3.34 1.18 14.04
N LEU A 145 -3.21 1.63 12.78
CA LEU A 145 -2.31 2.75 12.43
C LEU A 145 -2.82 4.09 12.98
N VAL A 146 -4.15 4.26 13.11
CA VAL A 146 -4.78 5.48 13.62
C VAL A 146 -4.28 5.81 15.04
N PRO A 147 -4.45 4.93 16.05
CA PRO A 147 -3.91 5.20 17.38
C PRO A 147 -2.38 5.12 17.42
N ALA A 148 -1.73 4.28 16.60
CA ALA A 148 -0.27 4.12 16.63
C ALA A 148 0.48 5.40 16.20
N PHE A 149 -0.08 6.18 15.28
CA PHE A 149 0.49 7.45 14.83
C PHE A 149 -0.28 8.68 15.32
N ALA A 150 -1.24 8.50 16.23
CA ALA A 150 -2.13 9.56 16.73
C ALA A 150 -2.74 10.40 15.58
N LEU A 151 -3.28 9.71 14.56
CA LEU A 151 -3.83 10.35 13.37
C LEU A 151 -5.16 11.03 13.69
N GLU A 152 -5.32 12.29 13.28
CA GLU A 152 -6.57 13.04 13.33
C GLU A 152 -7.49 12.65 12.16
N VAL A 153 -8.01 11.43 12.20
CA VAL A 153 -8.89 10.86 11.16
C VAL A 153 -10.12 10.24 11.79
N GLU A 154 -11.23 10.19 11.04
CA GLU A 154 -12.47 9.59 11.52
C GLU A 154 -12.31 8.09 11.77
N ASP A 155 -12.80 7.63 12.92
CA ASP A 155 -12.78 6.21 13.28
C ASP A 155 -13.52 5.38 12.23
N LYS A 156 -12.97 4.19 11.98
CA LYS A 156 -13.46 3.28 10.95
C LYS A 156 -14.82 2.68 11.36
N PRO A 157 -15.93 2.98 10.66
CA PRO A 157 -17.19 2.33 10.95
C PRO A 157 -17.16 0.84 10.54
N PHE A 158 -18.03 0.05 11.16
CA PHE A 158 -18.23 -1.35 10.76
C PHE A 158 -18.88 -1.40 9.37
N PHE A 159 -18.28 -2.16 8.45
CA PHE A 159 -18.78 -2.31 7.09
C PHE A 159 -19.33 -3.71 6.84
N PRO A 160 -20.56 -3.85 6.30
CA PRO A 160 -21.18 -5.14 6.02
C PRO A 160 -20.66 -5.71 4.70
N HIS A 161 -19.51 -6.40 4.74
CA HIS A 161 -18.84 -6.88 3.54
C HIS A 161 -19.68 -7.83 2.66
N LEU A 162 -20.58 -8.65 3.22
CA LEU A 162 -21.34 -9.63 2.42
C LEU A 162 -22.46 -9.03 1.58
N ILE A 163 -22.94 -7.83 1.91
CA ILE A 163 -23.94 -7.15 1.09
C ILE A 163 -23.34 -6.50 -0.16
N ASN A 164 -22.02 -6.51 -0.32
CA ASN A 164 -21.36 -5.95 -1.49
C ASN A 164 -21.59 -6.82 -2.73
N GLN A 165 -22.79 -6.70 -3.31
CA GLN A 165 -23.32 -7.49 -4.41
C GLN A 165 -24.12 -6.61 -5.36
N PRO A 166 -24.12 -6.86 -6.69
CA PRO A 166 -24.81 -6.02 -7.65
C PRO A 166 -26.31 -5.82 -7.40
N LYS A 167 -26.96 -6.83 -6.81
CA LYS A 167 -28.40 -6.81 -6.51
C LYS A 167 -28.81 -5.73 -5.51
N ASN A 168 -27.85 -5.24 -4.71
CA ASN A 168 -28.04 -4.27 -3.62
C ASN A 168 -27.71 -2.83 -4.06
N TYR A 169 -27.18 -2.61 -5.27
CA TYR A 169 -26.90 -1.26 -5.77
C TYR A 169 -28.18 -0.44 -5.99
N GLY A 170 -28.12 0.85 -5.69
CA GLY A 170 -29.21 1.81 -5.84
C GLY A 170 -30.43 1.53 -4.96
N LYS A 171 -30.25 0.75 -3.87
CA LYS A 171 -31.33 0.35 -2.96
C LYS A 171 -30.93 0.55 -1.51
N GLU A 172 -31.94 0.77 -0.69
CA GLU A 172 -31.83 0.66 0.76
C GLU A 172 -31.75 -0.82 1.15
N VAL A 173 -30.79 -1.15 2.00
CA VAL A 173 -30.67 -2.47 2.60
C VAL A 173 -30.51 -2.35 4.12
N PHE A 174 -30.86 -3.42 4.83
CA PHE A 174 -30.75 -3.51 6.29
C PHE A 174 -29.83 -4.69 6.60
N PRO A 175 -28.51 -4.48 6.71
CA PRO A 175 -27.54 -5.55 6.89
C PRO A 175 -27.73 -6.24 8.24
N VAL A 176 -27.56 -7.56 8.27
CA VAL A 176 -27.63 -8.37 9.50
C VAL A 176 -26.23 -8.66 10.05
N PRO A 177 -26.06 -9.12 11.31
CA PRO A 177 -24.74 -9.33 11.90
C PRO A 177 -23.82 -10.25 11.10
N SER A 178 -24.38 -11.25 10.42
CA SER A 178 -23.60 -12.14 9.55
C SER A 178 -22.96 -11.40 8.37
N ASP A 179 -23.58 -10.31 7.89
CA ASP A 179 -23.05 -9.52 6.78
C ASP A 179 -21.76 -8.77 7.14
N TYR A 180 -21.53 -8.53 8.43
CA TYR A 180 -20.33 -7.92 8.99
C TYR A 180 -19.25 -8.94 9.38
N PHE A 181 -19.48 -10.24 9.14
CA PHE A 181 -18.67 -11.34 9.68
C PHE A 181 -18.58 -11.32 11.21
N ALA A 182 -19.66 -10.93 11.90
CA ALA A 182 -19.64 -10.77 13.34
C ALA A 182 -19.17 -12.05 14.07
N ASP A 183 -19.48 -13.25 13.56
CA ASP A 183 -19.13 -14.52 14.20
C ASP A 183 -17.62 -14.82 14.18
N GLY A 184 -16.86 -14.16 13.30
CA GLY A 184 -15.41 -14.26 13.24
C GLY A 184 -14.67 -13.17 14.02
N MET A 185 -15.38 -12.25 14.67
CA MET A 185 -14.76 -11.17 15.46
C MET A 185 -14.20 -11.70 16.78
N MET A 186 -13.06 -11.13 17.21
CA MET A 186 -12.52 -11.40 18.54
C MET A 186 -13.47 -10.87 19.62
N PRO A 187 -13.48 -11.46 20.84
CA PRO A 187 -14.47 -11.14 21.87
C PRO A 187 -14.60 -9.65 22.20
N GLU A 188 -13.49 -8.92 22.27
CA GLU A 188 -13.48 -7.48 22.56
C GLU A 188 -14.17 -6.69 21.43
N LYS A 189 -13.74 -6.92 20.19
CA LYS A 189 -14.31 -6.27 19.01
C LYS A 189 -15.77 -6.67 18.78
N ARG A 190 -16.16 -7.89 19.16
CA ARG A 190 -17.54 -8.36 19.07
C ARG A 190 -18.46 -7.57 20.00
N LYS A 191 -18.01 -7.25 21.22
CA LYS A 191 -18.77 -6.42 22.17
C LYS A 191 -18.99 -5.01 21.62
N GLU A 192 -17.94 -4.38 21.09
CA GLU A 192 -18.03 -3.07 20.44
C GLU A 192 -19.01 -3.10 19.26
N PHE A 193 -18.93 -4.15 18.43
CA PHE A 193 -19.84 -4.36 17.31
C PHE A 193 -21.29 -4.53 17.77
N ASP A 194 -21.56 -5.38 18.77
CA ASP A 194 -22.93 -5.65 19.21
C ASP A 194 -23.59 -4.40 19.81
N GLN A 195 -22.82 -3.58 20.54
CA GLN A 195 -23.28 -2.28 21.04
C GLN A 195 -23.62 -1.34 19.88
N TRP A 196 -22.67 -1.12 18.96
CA TRP A 196 -22.87 -0.26 17.79
C TRP A 196 -24.06 -0.74 16.93
N TYR A 197 -24.15 -2.04 16.65
CA TYR A 197 -25.21 -2.63 15.82
C TYR A 197 -26.59 -2.45 16.46
N SER A 198 -26.69 -2.55 17.78
CA SER A 198 -27.97 -2.36 18.48
C SER A 198 -28.57 -0.97 18.26
N GLU A 199 -27.70 0.05 18.13
CA GLU A 199 -28.04 1.45 17.90
C GLU A 199 -28.32 1.75 16.42
N HIS A 200 -27.65 1.04 15.50
CA HIS A 200 -27.66 1.37 14.06
C HIS A 200 -28.51 0.44 13.19
N LYS A 201 -28.98 -0.72 13.68
CA LYS A 201 -29.70 -1.75 12.90
C LYS A 201 -30.98 -1.29 12.17
N GLN A 202 -31.58 -0.18 12.60
CA GLN A 202 -32.80 0.37 11.98
C GLN A 202 -32.50 1.47 10.95
N GLN A 203 -31.24 1.86 10.79
CA GLN A 203 -30.85 2.87 9.82
C GLN A 203 -30.73 2.22 8.42
N PRO A 204 -31.27 2.87 7.37
CA PRO A 204 -31.12 2.36 6.01
C PRO A 204 -29.67 2.46 5.56
N PHE A 205 -29.14 1.37 5.02
CA PHE A 205 -27.79 1.32 4.47
C PHE A 205 -27.85 1.47 2.95
N PHE A 206 -27.12 2.45 2.40
CA PHE A 206 -27.03 2.70 0.96
C PHE A 206 -25.66 2.28 0.45
N LEU A 207 -25.57 1.11 -0.17
CA LEU A 207 -24.27 0.50 -0.51
C LEU A 207 -23.34 1.41 -1.32
N ASP A 208 -23.88 2.16 -2.28
CA ASP A 208 -23.09 3.01 -3.16
C ASP A 208 -22.45 4.20 -2.40
N GLU A 209 -23.20 4.79 -1.46
CA GLU A 209 -22.73 5.90 -0.62
C GLU A 209 -21.75 5.42 0.45
N GLU A 210 -22.05 4.29 1.07
CA GLU A 210 -21.23 3.72 2.15
C GLU A 210 -19.92 3.15 1.60
N LEU A 211 -19.92 2.56 0.40
CA LEU A 211 -18.67 2.17 -0.28
C LEU A 211 -17.78 3.37 -0.53
N ALA A 212 -18.36 4.48 -0.97
CA ALA A 212 -17.61 5.70 -1.23
C ALA A 212 -16.96 6.21 0.06
N SER A 213 -17.77 6.44 1.09
CA SER A 213 -17.28 6.90 2.41
C SER A 213 -16.19 6.00 2.98
N TYR A 214 -16.43 4.68 2.97
CA TYR A 214 -15.52 3.69 3.53
C TYR A 214 -14.19 3.63 2.78
N CYS A 215 -14.23 3.50 1.45
CA CYS A 215 -13.01 3.37 0.65
C CYS A 215 -12.22 4.68 0.59
N THR A 216 -12.87 5.84 0.58
CA THR A 216 -12.17 7.12 0.67
C THR A 216 -11.49 7.28 2.03
N ASN A 217 -12.19 6.97 3.14
CA ASN A 217 -11.59 7.04 4.47
C ASN A 217 -10.37 6.10 4.60
N ASP A 218 -10.45 4.88 4.06
CA ASP A 218 -9.33 3.93 4.08
C ASP A 218 -8.07 4.48 3.37
N VAL A 219 -8.21 5.19 2.24
CA VAL A 219 -7.05 5.79 1.56
C VAL A 219 -6.56 7.08 2.24
N GLU A 220 -7.43 7.83 2.91
CA GLU A 220 -7.03 8.95 3.77
C GLU A 220 -6.17 8.46 4.94
N ILE A 221 -6.67 7.46 5.69
CA ILE A 221 -5.95 6.86 6.81
C ILE A 221 -4.60 6.31 6.36
N LEU A 222 -4.57 5.60 5.22
CA LEU A 222 -3.33 5.05 4.69
C LEU A 222 -2.34 6.16 4.32
N LEU A 223 -2.80 7.24 3.67
CA LEU A 223 -1.91 8.33 3.31
C LEU A 223 -1.37 9.05 4.56
N ALA A 224 -2.23 9.35 5.53
CA ALA A 224 -1.86 9.98 6.79
C ALA A 224 -0.82 9.14 7.55
N ALA A 225 -1.03 7.82 7.64
CA ALA A 225 -0.08 6.90 8.26
C ALA A 225 1.27 6.86 7.52
N LEU A 226 1.27 6.83 6.17
CA LEU A 226 2.49 6.86 5.38
C LEU A 226 3.27 8.17 5.58
N ILE A 227 2.57 9.31 5.65
CA ILE A 227 3.19 10.62 5.91
C ILE A 227 3.79 10.66 7.32
N ALA A 228 3.05 10.22 8.34
CA ALA A 228 3.53 10.16 9.72
C ALA A 228 4.77 9.26 9.82
N PHE A 229 4.70 8.05 9.28
CA PHE A 229 5.84 7.12 9.26
C PHE A 229 7.05 7.69 8.52
N ARG A 230 6.84 8.37 7.37
CA ARG A 230 7.91 9.05 6.63
C ARG A 230 8.58 10.13 7.47
N ARG A 231 7.80 10.97 8.16
CA ARG A 231 8.32 12.07 9.00
C ARG A 231 9.15 11.52 10.16
N GLU A 232 8.61 10.56 10.90
CA GLU A 232 9.31 9.88 12.00
C GLU A 232 10.63 9.23 11.51
N PHE A 233 10.57 8.51 10.39
CA PHE A 233 11.75 7.82 9.88
C PHE A 233 12.81 8.79 9.37
N LEU A 234 12.41 9.88 8.69
CA LEU A 234 13.32 10.95 8.28
C LEU A 234 14.03 11.54 9.51
N ASP A 235 13.31 11.84 10.57
CA ASP A 235 13.88 12.42 11.78
C ASP A 235 14.88 11.48 12.47
N VAL A 236 14.48 10.24 12.72
CA VAL A 236 15.31 9.20 13.36
C VAL A 236 16.56 8.90 12.53
N THR A 237 16.51 9.02 11.19
CA THR A 237 17.63 8.74 10.30
C THR A 237 18.49 9.96 9.98
N LYS A 238 18.15 11.16 10.48
CA LYS A 238 18.99 12.36 10.27
C LYS A 238 20.40 12.11 10.78
N ARG A 239 21.37 12.55 9.98
CA ARG A 239 22.79 12.42 10.32
C ARG A 239 23.49 13.76 10.24
N GLY A 240 23.96 14.21 11.39
CA GLY A 240 24.78 15.41 11.49
C GLY A 240 26.21 15.20 10.99
N PRO A 241 26.97 16.30 10.79
CA PRO A 241 28.40 16.21 10.53
C PRO A 241 29.13 15.51 11.69
N CYS A 242 30.18 14.73 11.37
CA CYS A 242 31.10 14.09 12.32
C CYS A 242 30.57 12.88 13.14
N GLN A 243 29.45 12.25 12.75
CA GLN A 243 29.07 10.95 13.33
C GLN A 243 29.92 9.82 12.73
N ARG A 244 30.49 8.94 13.58
CA ARG A 244 31.45 7.87 13.22
C ARG A 244 30.78 6.72 12.45
N ALA A 245 30.41 6.97 11.19
CA ALA A 245 29.93 5.98 10.23
C ALA A 245 30.88 5.91 9.03
N ALA A 246 30.74 4.91 8.17
CA ALA A 246 31.55 4.69 6.97
C ALA A 246 31.48 5.80 5.90
N SER A 247 30.72 6.86 6.16
CA SER A 247 30.58 8.03 5.29
C SER A 247 30.54 9.29 6.16
N ASN A 248 31.33 10.31 5.82
CA ASN A 248 31.37 11.56 6.59
C ASN A 248 30.32 12.60 6.15
N LYS A 249 29.42 12.27 5.21
CA LYS A 249 28.49 13.22 4.59
C LYS A 249 27.19 13.35 5.37
N ALA A 250 26.91 14.52 5.94
CA ALA A 250 25.61 14.79 6.55
C ALA A 250 24.45 14.58 5.54
N HIS A 251 23.30 14.12 6.03
CA HIS A 251 22.07 14.05 5.25
C HIS A 251 20.83 14.25 6.13
N ASN A 252 19.76 14.73 5.51
CA ASN A 252 18.51 15.15 6.17
C ASN A 252 17.55 13.98 6.43
N GLY A 253 18.08 12.77 6.66
CA GLY A 253 17.31 11.54 6.78
C GLY A 253 17.25 10.72 5.48
N ILE A 254 16.60 9.56 5.57
CA ILE A 254 16.37 8.58 4.51
C ILE A 254 14.88 8.59 4.19
N ASP A 255 14.50 8.81 2.93
CA ASP A 255 13.09 8.79 2.54
C ASP A 255 12.64 7.34 2.36
N VAL A 256 12.11 6.76 3.45
CA VAL A 256 11.73 5.35 3.51
C VAL A 256 10.71 4.95 2.45
N LEU A 257 9.78 5.84 2.09
CA LEU A 257 8.74 5.54 1.10
C LEU A 257 9.32 5.44 -0.31
N ARG A 258 10.43 6.13 -0.59
CA ARG A 258 11.12 6.08 -1.88
C ARG A 258 12.17 4.97 -1.92
N GLU A 259 12.98 4.86 -0.89
CA GLU A 259 14.20 4.06 -0.90
C GLU A 259 13.97 2.61 -0.44
N SER A 260 12.87 2.31 0.23
CA SER A 260 12.64 1.00 0.83
C SER A 260 11.22 0.50 0.63
N MET A 261 11.12 -0.82 0.50
CA MET A 261 9.85 -1.54 0.36
C MET A 261 9.49 -2.36 1.60
N THR A 262 10.42 -2.50 2.54
CA THR A 262 10.22 -3.18 3.82
C THR A 262 10.91 -2.40 4.92
N ILE A 263 10.38 -2.49 6.13
CA ILE A 263 11.03 -1.87 7.31
C ILE A 263 12.41 -2.49 7.58
N ALA A 264 12.59 -3.78 7.32
CA ALA A 264 13.89 -4.44 7.44
C ALA A 264 14.92 -3.84 6.45
N SER A 265 14.53 -3.59 5.20
CA SER A 265 15.38 -2.90 4.22
C SER A 265 15.70 -1.48 4.67
N ALA A 266 14.72 -0.76 5.22
CA ALA A 266 14.89 0.59 5.72
C ALA A 266 15.88 0.65 6.89
N CYS A 267 15.71 -0.24 7.88
CA CYS A 267 16.61 -0.37 9.02
C CYS A 267 18.03 -0.78 8.59
N MET A 268 18.15 -1.66 7.60
CA MET A 268 19.45 -2.04 7.05
C MET A 268 20.11 -0.88 6.32
N ASN A 269 19.35 -0.08 5.56
CA ASN A 269 19.85 1.14 4.93
C ASN A 269 20.35 2.13 6.00
N HIS A 270 19.50 2.44 6.99
CA HIS A 270 19.86 3.26 8.16
C HIS A 270 21.14 2.74 8.81
N PHE A 271 21.24 1.45 9.12
CA PHE A 271 22.43 0.88 9.74
C PHE A 271 23.68 1.10 8.89
N LYS A 272 23.62 0.79 7.59
CA LYS A 272 24.74 0.96 6.67
C LYS A 272 25.17 2.42 6.53
N THR A 273 24.23 3.36 6.52
CA THR A 273 24.54 4.79 6.34
C THR A 273 24.96 5.45 7.64
N ASN A 274 24.35 5.13 8.78
CA ASN A 274 24.50 5.92 10.01
C ASN A 274 25.35 5.22 11.09
N HIS A 275 25.45 3.89 11.08
CA HIS A 275 26.01 3.12 12.21
C HIS A 275 27.16 2.19 11.82
N LEU A 276 27.23 1.73 10.57
CA LEU A 276 28.29 0.85 10.11
C LEU A 276 29.62 1.60 10.08
N LYS A 277 30.60 1.12 10.84
CA LYS A 277 31.94 1.69 10.91
C LYS A 277 32.77 1.29 9.69
N GLU A 278 33.75 2.12 9.34
CA GLU A 278 34.75 1.77 8.32
C GLU A 278 35.46 0.46 8.67
N ASN A 279 35.78 -0.33 7.64
CA ASN A 279 36.54 -1.59 7.76
C ASN A 279 35.93 -2.64 8.69
N HIS A 280 34.62 -2.56 8.97
CA HIS A 280 33.93 -3.52 9.84
C HIS A 280 33.33 -4.72 9.09
N LEU A 281 33.14 -4.60 7.77
CA LEU A 281 32.71 -5.73 6.93
C LEU A 281 33.94 -6.53 6.52
N ALA A 282 33.97 -7.81 6.90
CA ALA A 282 34.99 -8.73 6.46
C ALA A 282 34.80 -9.01 4.95
N LEU A 283 35.72 -8.52 4.12
CA LEU A 283 35.74 -8.81 2.69
C LEU A 283 36.23 -10.25 2.49
N VAL A 284 35.32 -11.12 2.05
CA VAL A 284 35.72 -12.47 1.61
C VAL A 284 36.54 -12.30 0.33
N PRO A 285 37.84 -12.66 0.29
CA PRO A 285 38.61 -12.61 -0.94
C PRO A 285 38.03 -13.63 -1.95
N GLU A 286 38.31 -13.47 -3.25
CA GLU A 286 37.80 -14.37 -4.32
C GLU A 286 38.08 -15.87 -4.05
N LYS A 287 39.05 -16.18 -3.19
CA LYS A 287 39.43 -17.55 -2.80
C LYS A 287 38.81 -18.04 -1.48
N GLY A 288 37.87 -17.30 -0.87
CA GLY A 288 37.25 -17.67 0.40
C GLY A 288 38.14 -17.47 1.63
N TYR A 289 37.62 -17.82 2.81
CA TYR A 289 38.41 -17.90 4.07
C TYR A 289 38.97 -19.30 4.32
N ASP A 290 38.77 -20.22 3.39
CA ASP A 290 39.31 -21.56 3.50
C ASP A 290 40.83 -21.45 3.51
N ASN A 291 41.45 -22.10 4.50
CA ASN A 291 42.87 -22.36 4.45
C ASN A 291 43.12 -23.02 3.11
N VAL A 292 43.97 -22.41 2.27
CA VAL A 292 44.48 -23.07 1.06
C VAL A 292 44.90 -24.47 1.50
N ASP A 293 44.20 -25.47 0.97
CA ASP A 293 44.57 -26.85 1.19
C ASP A 293 46.02 -26.97 0.71
N ASN A 294 46.96 -27.06 1.64
CA ASN A 294 48.37 -27.34 1.33
C ASN A 294 48.53 -28.80 0.85
N GLN A 295 47.43 -29.52 0.65
CA GLN A 295 47.38 -30.83 0.07
C GLN A 295 47.87 -30.75 -1.38
N SER A 296 49.00 -31.42 -1.63
CA SER A 296 49.51 -31.57 -2.98
C SER A 296 48.45 -32.20 -3.91
N ARG A 297 48.52 -31.93 -5.22
CA ARG A 297 47.65 -32.60 -6.23
C ARG A 297 47.72 -34.13 -6.16
N LEU A 298 48.77 -34.69 -5.54
CA LEU A 298 48.92 -36.12 -5.29
C LEU A 298 47.98 -36.60 -4.17
N ALA A 299 47.87 -35.86 -3.07
CA ALA A 299 47.02 -36.23 -1.93
C ALA A 299 45.52 -36.24 -2.30
N LEU A 300 45.07 -35.29 -3.13
CA LEU A 300 43.69 -35.22 -3.62
C LEU A 300 43.31 -36.35 -4.58
N LYS A 301 44.26 -37.12 -5.12
CA LYS A 301 43.98 -38.28 -5.98
C LYS A 301 43.72 -39.57 -5.20
N PHE A 302 43.98 -39.58 -3.90
CA PHE A 302 43.87 -40.77 -3.03
C PHE A 302 42.87 -40.58 -1.88
N MET A 303 42.08 -39.50 -1.90
CA MET A 303 40.81 -39.39 -1.16
C MET A 303 39.65 -39.73 -2.10
#